data_AF-A0A1G8BFM8-F1
#
_entry.id   AF-A0A1G8BFM8-F1
#
_cell.length_a   1.000
_cell.length_b   1.000
_cell.length_c   1.000
_cell.angle_alpha   90.00
_cell.angle_beta   90.00
_cell.angle_gamma   90.00
#
_symmetry.space_group_name_H-M   'P 1'
#
loop_
_entity.id
_entity.type
_entity.pdbx_description
1 polymer ?
#
loop_
_entity_poly.entity_id
_entity_poly.type
_entity_poly.pdbx_seq_one_letter_code
_entity_poly.pdbx_strand_id
1 'polypeptide(L)'
;MKNIFSRLLTTTLLLAGVAHAGEITLYTDDNFGGRSVTVRGATPDLVQQGFNDRTSSVIVRSGSWELCQHAGFQGQCMTLQRGEYRQLKGFNDQVSSVREVGGRDRDDRDGRGPGGHGDRDDRDGRGPGYGRGEAIVLFAQANFGGRRAELPGDVRKLDDYDFNDRAGSVIVNEGRWELCEHANYGGRCIVLNPGRYDRLDDMNNRISSVRRLR
;
A
#
# COMPACT_ATOMS: atom_id res chain seq x y z
N MET A 1 18.18 37.94 -59.44
CA MET A 1 18.44 36.49 -59.63
C MET A 1 19.02 35.92 -58.35
N LYS A 2 18.35 34.90 -57.76
CA LYS A 2 18.91 33.76 -57.00
C LYS A 2 19.66 34.07 -55.69
N ASN A 3 19.45 33.45 -54.53
CA ASN A 3 18.54 32.41 -54.04
C ASN A 3 18.47 32.56 -52.51
N ILE A 4 17.27 32.38 -51.99
CA ILE A 4 16.95 32.25 -50.56
C ILE A 4 17.30 30.83 -50.14
N PHE A 5 18.12 30.64 -49.08
CA PHE A 5 18.16 29.39 -48.32
C PHE A 5 18.35 29.69 -46.84
N SER A 6 17.22 29.98 -46.19
CA SER A 6 17.08 29.96 -44.73
C SER A 6 17.12 28.51 -44.26
N ARG A 7 18.18 28.14 -43.53
CA ARG A 7 18.25 26.85 -42.83
C ARG A 7 17.74 27.05 -41.41
N LEU A 8 16.45 26.82 -41.22
CA LEU A 8 15.86 26.64 -39.89
C LEU A 8 16.35 25.30 -39.34
N LEU A 9 17.28 25.34 -38.36
CA LEU A 9 17.52 24.19 -37.49
C LEU A 9 16.32 24.05 -36.57
N THR A 10 15.50 23.04 -36.79
CA THR A 10 14.46 22.63 -35.85
C THR A 10 15.13 21.88 -34.69
N THR A 11 15.44 22.61 -33.62
CA THR A 11 15.84 22.02 -32.34
C THR A 11 14.64 21.25 -31.78
N THR A 12 14.66 19.92 -31.95
CA THR A 12 13.65 19.05 -31.36
C THR A 12 13.90 19.01 -29.86
N LEU A 13 13.09 19.72 -29.09
CA LEU A 13 13.10 19.61 -27.63
C LEU A 13 12.55 18.21 -27.29
N LEU A 14 13.45 17.29 -26.94
CA LEU A 14 13.07 16.04 -26.29
C LEU A 14 12.43 16.42 -24.96
N LEU A 15 11.10 16.44 -24.89
CA LEU A 15 10.38 16.32 -23.64
C LEU A 15 10.75 14.95 -23.08
N ALA A 16 11.80 14.90 -22.27
CA ALA A 16 12.02 13.79 -21.37
C ALA A 16 10.71 13.69 -20.57
N GLY A 17 9.92 12.66 -20.86
CA GLY A 17 8.71 12.39 -20.10
C GLY A 17 9.09 12.44 -18.64
N VAL A 18 8.48 13.34 -17.87
CA VAL A 18 8.59 13.33 -16.42
C VAL A 18 8.12 11.95 -16.00
N ALA A 19 9.08 11.08 -15.68
CA ALA A 19 8.77 9.86 -14.97
C ALA A 19 8.06 10.32 -13.71
N HIS A 20 6.77 10.07 -13.62
CA HIS A 20 6.00 10.36 -12.42
C HIS A 20 6.54 9.43 -11.34
N ALA A 21 7.58 9.89 -10.63
CA ALA A 21 7.93 9.35 -9.33
C ALA A 21 6.68 9.48 -8.46
N GLY A 22 6.47 8.50 -7.57
CA GLY A 22 5.35 8.52 -6.64
C GLY A 22 5.24 9.86 -5.91
N GLU A 23 4.10 10.13 -5.30
CA GLU A 23 3.88 11.32 -4.50
C GLU A 23 3.20 10.95 -3.19
N ILE A 24 3.80 11.39 -2.08
CA ILE A 24 3.30 11.23 -0.73
C ILE A 24 3.30 12.59 -0.03
N THR A 25 2.26 12.88 0.73
CA THR A 25 2.17 14.05 1.61
C THR A 25 2.07 13.59 3.06
N LEU A 26 2.99 14.07 3.90
CA LEU A 26 3.02 13.83 5.34
C LEU A 26 2.43 15.04 6.06
N TYR A 27 1.66 14.81 7.12
CA TYR A 27 0.98 15.83 7.92
C TYR A 27 1.35 15.69 9.40
N THR A 28 1.48 16.82 10.10
CA THR A 28 1.90 16.78 11.51
C THR A 28 0.82 16.30 12.46
N ASP A 29 -0.45 16.47 12.07
CA ASP A 29 -1.59 16.17 12.91
C ASP A 29 -2.46 15.08 12.25
N ASP A 30 -3.32 14.46 13.04
CA ASP A 30 -4.35 13.54 12.53
C ASP A 30 -5.27 14.22 11.50
N ASN A 31 -5.95 13.41 10.69
CA ASN A 31 -6.95 13.86 9.72
C ASN A 31 -6.45 14.93 8.73
N PHE A 32 -5.17 14.85 8.36
CA PHE A 32 -4.52 15.75 7.40
C PHE A 32 -4.41 17.20 7.90
N GLY A 33 -4.39 17.39 9.21
CA GLY A 33 -4.21 18.69 9.86
C GLY A 33 -2.75 19.11 9.99
N GLY A 34 -2.57 20.33 10.51
CA GLY A 34 -1.26 20.86 10.85
C GLY A 34 -0.38 21.21 9.65
N ARG A 35 0.93 21.22 9.86
CA ARG A 35 1.90 21.47 8.79
C ARG A 35 1.97 20.24 7.89
N SER A 36 2.25 20.43 6.60
CA SER A 36 2.45 19.32 5.66
C SER A 36 3.75 19.45 4.87
N VAL A 37 4.27 18.31 4.41
CA VAL A 37 5.37 18.25 3.43
C VAL A 37 5.01 17.22 2.35
N THR A 38 5.20 17.59 1.09
CA THR A 38 5.04 16.66 -0.04
C THR A 38 6.41 16.19 -0.51
N VAL A 39 6.54 14.87 -0.65
CA VAL A 39 7.77 14.18 -1.04
C VAL A 39 7.49 13.41 -2.34
N ARG A 40 8.44 13.48 -3.29
CA ARG A 40 8.36 12.82 -4.60
C ARG A 40 9.57 11.94 -4.92
N GLY A 41 10.43 11.71 -3.94
CA GLY A 41 11.59 10.84 -4.06
C GLY A 41 12.02 10.30 -2.70
N ALA A 42 13.05 9.48 -2.69
CA ALA A 42 13.62 8.97 -1.45
C ALA A 42 14.16 10.13 -0.60
N THR A 43 13.67 10.23 0.63
CA THR A 43 14.12 11.16 1.65
C THR A 43 14.67 10.34 2.83
N PRO A 44 16.00 10.11 2.88
CA PRO A 44 16.62 9.28 3.91
C PRO A 44 16.61 9.93 5.30
N ASP A 45 16.37 11.24 5.40
CA ASP A 45 16.31 11.95 6.67
C ASP A 45 15.33 13.13 6.56
N LEU A 46 14.27 13.10 7.38
CA LEU A 46 13.23 14.13 7.42
C LEU A 46 13.62 15.39 8.21
N VAL A 47 14.79 15.41 8.85
CA VAL A 47 15.30 16.59 9.58
C VAL A 47 15.41 17.80 8.66
N GLN A 48 15.84 17.61 7.41
CA GLN A 48 16.01 18.71 6.44
C GLN A 48 14.68 19.38 6.06
N GLN A 49 13.57 18.65 6.17
CA GLN A 49 12.21 19.15 5.97
C GLN A 49 11.57 19.61 7.30
N GLY A 50 12.31 19.48 8.41
CA GLY A 50 11.87 19.73 9.78
C GLY A 50 10.77 18.78 10.24
N PHE A 51 10.65 17.59 9.63
CA PHE A 51 9.50 16.67 9.74
C PHE A 51 9.82 15.37 10.48
N ASN A 52 11.05 15.20 10.96
CA ASN A 52 11.49 14.03 11.71
C ASN A 52 10.62 13.82 12.96
N ASP A 53 10.05 12.61 13.10
CA ASP A 53 9.25 12.18 14.25
C ASP A 53 8.02 13.05 14.51
N ARG A 54 7.42 13.55 13.43
CA ARG A 54 6.24 14.44 13.50
C ARG A 54 5.07 14.00 12.65
N THR A 55 5.17 12.88 11.93
CA THR A 55 4.11 12.49 11.01
C THR A 55 3.01 11.76 11.75
N SER A 56 1.79 12.30 11.70
CA SER A 56 0.59 11.69 12.31
C SER A 56 -0.40 11.17 11.27
N SER A 57 -0.47 11.81 10.09
CA SER A 57 -1.33 11.35 8.99
C SER A 57 -0.67 11.53 7.63
N VAL A 58 -1.12 10.77 6.64
CA VAL A 58 -0.46 10.63 5.33
C VAL A 58 -1.48 10.52 4.20
N ILE A 59 -1.20 11.17 3.08
CA ILE A 59 -1.88 10.92 1.80
C ILE A 59 -0.85 10.42 0.79
N VAL A 60 -1.06 9.21 0.27
CA VAL A 60 -0.28 8.69 -0.86
C VAL A 60 -1.06 8.96 -2.14
N ARG A 61 -0.60 9.92 -2.94
CA ARG A 61 -1.22 10.31 -4.21
C ARG A 61 -0.85 9.33 -5.32
N SER A 62 0.38 8.81 -5.34
CA SER A 62 0.85 7.82 -6.30
C SER A 62 2.08 7.06 -5.78
N GLY A 63 2.33 5.89 -6.36
CA GLY A 63 3.40 4.98 -5.92
C GLY A 63 3.01 4.14 -4.71
N SER A 64 3.93 3.28 -4.29
CA SER A 64 3.91 2.65 -2.97
C SER A 64 5.09 3.19 -2.18
N TRP A 65 4.87 3.54 -0.92
CA TRP A 65 5.86 4.25 -0.11
C TRP A 65 6.17 3.48 1.15
N GLU A 66 7.46 3.34 1.47
CA GLU A 66 7.94 2.82 2.73
C GLU A 66 8.32 3.99 3.65
N LEU A 67 7.81 3.96 4.88
CA LEU A 67 8.07 4.93 5.93
C LEU A 67 8.75 4.18 7.09
N CYS A 68 9.89 4.66 7.55
CA CYS A 68 10.70 3.97 8.55
C CYS A 68 10.95 4.83 9.80
N GLN A 69 11.11 4.15 10.94
CA GLN A 69 11.29 4.75 12.25
C GLN A 69 12.61 5.48 12.46
N HIS A 70 13.61 5.18 11.65
CA HIS A 70 14.93 5.77 11.75
C HIS A 70 15.37 6.33 10.40
N ALA A 71 16.33 7.26 10.44
CA ALA A 71 16.99 7.76 9.24
C ALA A 71 17.65 6.63 8.45
N GLY A 72 17.85 6.84 7.14
CA GLY A 72 18.47 5.86 6.25
C GLY A 72 17.61 4.62 5.96
N PHE A 73 16.29 4.70 6.14
CA PHE A 73 15.34 3.59 5.92
C PHE A 73 15.59 2.41 6.87
N GLN A 74 15.87 2.72 8.13
CA GLN A 74 16.20 1.75 9.16
C GLN A 74 15.14 1.68 10.28
N GLY A 75 15.30 0.70 11.15
CA GLY A 75 14.34 0.42 12.22
C GLY A 75 13.14 -0.35 11.67
N GLN A 76 12.03 -0.19 12.36
CA GLN A 76 10.77 -0.70 11.84
C GLN A 76 10.30 0.13 10.65
N CYS A 77 9.63 -0.49 9.68
CA CYS A 77 9.12 0.18 8.49
C CYS A 77 7.71 -0.28 8.16
N MET A 78 6.87 0.64 7.69
CA MET A 78 5.56 0.32 7.14
C MET A 78 5.48 0.73 5.67
N THR A 79 4.80 -0.07 4.85
CA THR A 79 4.55 0.28 3.45
C THR A 79 3.11 0.74 3.28
N LEU A 80 2.92 1.92 2.71
CA LEU A 80 1.65 2.54 2.38
C LEU A 80 1.47 2.57 0.86
N GLN A 81 0.35 2.04 0.37
CA GLN A 81 -0.05 2.19 -1.03
C GLN A 81 -0.86 3.48 -1.24
N ARG A 82 -1.23 3.79 -2.48
CA ARG A 82 -2.17 4.88 -2.81
C ARG A 82 -3.38 4.87 -1.87
N GLY A 83 -3.63 5.99 -1.18
CA GLY A 83 -4.72 6.09 -0.23
C GLY A 83 -4.58 7.24 0.76
N GLU A 84 -5.57 7.32 1.65
CA GLU A 84 -5.70 8.34 2.70
C GLU A 84 -5.60 7.67 4.08
N TYR A 85 -4.52 7.98 4.80
CA TYR A 85 -4.22 7.43 6.13
C TYR A 85 -4.40 8.53 7.16
N ARG A 86 -5.63 8.66 7.69
CA ARG A 86 -6.02 9.71 8.63
C ARG A 86 -5.27 9.67 9.96
N GLN A 87 -4.68 8.51 10.29
CA GLN A 87 -3.86 8.28 11.47
C GLN A 87 -2.82 7.20 11.12
N LEU A 88 -1.59 7.34 11.62
CA LEU A 88 -0.56 6.31 11.56
C LEU A 88 -0.57 5.45 12.82
N LYS A 89 -1.58 4.58 12.95
CA LYS A 89 -1.70 3.68 14.11
C LYS A 89 -0.44 2.82 14.25
N GLY A 90 0.19 2.88 15.42
CA GLY A 90 1.44 2.18 15.72
C GLY A 90 2.72 2.88 15.24
N PHE A 91 2.60 3.96 14.46
CA PHE A 91 3.70 4.68 13.81
C PHE A 91 3.62 6.21 13.94
N ASN A 92 2.66 6.71 14.74
CA ASN A 92 2.44 8.12 15.00
C ASN A 92 3.69 8.77 15.60
N ASP A 93 4.10 9.90 15.03
CA ASP A 93 5.27 10.67 15.47
C ASP A 93 6.58 9.86 15.51
N GLN A 94 6.70 8.86 14.64
CA GLN A 94 7.89 8.00 14.60
C GLN A 94 8.58 7.99 13.24
N VAL A 95 8.02 8.63 12.21
CA VAL A 95 8.60 8.57 10.86
C VAL A 95 9.80 9.49 10.76
N SER A 96 10.98 8.92 10.46
CA SER A 96 12.23 9.68 10.25
C SER A 96 12.73 9.60 8.80
N SER A 97 12.31 8.60 8.00
CA SER A 97 12.70 8.49 6.59
C SER A 97 11.59 7.88 5.73
N VAL A 98 11.55 8.25 4.45
CA VAL A 98 10.53 7.79 3.49
C VAL A 98 11.11 7.52 2.11
N ARG A 99 10.68 6.44 1.43
CA ARG A 99 11.06 6.18 0.04
C ARG A 99 9.95 5.50 -0.74
N GLU A 100 9.90 5.74 -2.04
CA GLU A 100 9.07 4.93 -2.92
C GLU A 100 9.67 3.51 -3.03
N VAL A 101 8.82 2.49 -2.94
CA VAL A 101 9.14 1.08 -3.11
C VAL A 101 8.33 0.51 -4.27
N GLY A 102 9.00 -0.04 -5.28
CA GLY A 102 8.36 -0.70 -6.42
C GLY A 102 7.84 0.23 -7.52
N GLY A 103 8.63 0.32 -8.59
CA GLY A 103 8.31 1.01 -9.86
C GLY A 103 9.26 0.59 -10.99
N ARG A 104 9.68 -0.68 -11.00
CA ARG A 104 10.48 -1.27 -12.08
C ARG A 104 10.00 -2.68 -12.36
N ASP A 105 8.93 -2.76 -13.15
CA ASP A 105 8.85 -3.73 -14.24
C ASP A 105 8.32 -2.97 -15.46
N ARG A 106 9.28 -2.49 -16.26
CA ARG A 106 9.06 -2.38 -17.70
C ARG A 106 9.22 -3.80 -18.22
N ASP A 107 8.13 -4.41 -18.65
CA ASP A 107 8.17 -5.43 -19.69
C ASP A 107 6.94 -5.26 -20.62
N ASP A 108 6.67 -4.01 -20.99
CA ASP A 108 6.02 -3.71 -22.26
C ASP A 108 7.11 -3.60 -23.33
N ARG A 109 7.58 -4.73 -23.87
CA ARG A 109 8.05 -4.83 -25.27
C ARG A 109 8.27 -6.27 -25.75
N ASP A 110 7.59 -6.54 -26.85
CA ASP A 110 7.95 -7.45 -27.95
C ASP A 110 7.49 -8.92 -27.86
N GLY A 111 6.40 -9.26 -28.57
CA GLY A 111 6.18 -10.67 -28.92
C GLY A 111 4.81 -11.11 -29.43
N ARG A 112 4.30 -10.47 -30.49
CA ARG A 112 3.17 -10.94 -31.32
C ARG A 112 3.31 -12.43 -31.70
N GLY A 113 2.33 -13.26 -31.33
CA GLY A 113 2.14 -14.63 -31.83
C GLY A 113 0.65 -14.90 -32.10
N PRO A 114 0.25 -15.43 -33.27
CA PRO A 114 -1.15 -15.50 -33.70
C PRO A 114 -1.80 -16.85 -33.34
N GLY A 115 -3.10 -16.79 -33.03
CA GLY A 115 -4.04 -17.91 -33.25
C GLY A 115 -4.37 -18.75 -32.02
N GLY A 116 -5.67 -18.86 -31.74
CA GLY A 116 -6.21 -19.79 -30.75
C GLY A 116 -7.71 -19.60 -30.59
N HIS A 117 -8.47 -20.32 -31.40
CA HIS A 117 -9.92 -20.28 -31.56
C HIS A 117 -10.72 -20.37 -30.26
N GLY A 118 -11.87 -19.70 -30.25
CA GLY A 118 -12.88 -19.81 -29.21
C GLY A 118 -13.68 -21.12 -29.26
N ASP A 119 -14.74 -21.07 -28.45
CA ASP A 119 -15.85 -22.02 -28.29
C ASP A 119 -15.64 -23.13 -27.25
N ARG A 120 -16.29 -22.95 -26.08
CA ARG A 120 -17.26 -23.89 -25.47
C ARG A 120 -17.82 -23.36 -24.14
N ASP A 121 -19.02 -22.79 -24.24
CA ASP A 121 -20.25 -23.09 -23.49
C ASP A 121 -20.21 -23.41 -21.98
N ASP A 122 -20.81 -22.49 -21.22
CA ASP A 122 -21.94 -22.68 -20.30
C ASP A 122 -21.99 -23.95 -19.41
N ARG A 123 -21.71 -23.75 -18.12
CA ARG A 123 -22.65 -23.91 -16.98
C ARG A 123 -21.84 -23.92 -15.69
N ASP A 124 -22.06 -22.91 -14.86
CA ASP A 124 -22.17 -23.01 -13.39
C ASP A 124 -22.27 -21.60 -12.81
N GLY A 125 -23.49 -21.06 -12.83
CA GLY A 125 -23.82 -19.87 -12.06
C GLY A 125 -24.05 -20.24 -10.61
N ARG A 126 -23.05 -20.03 -9.72
CA ARG A 126 -23.28 -19.65 -8.32
C ARG A 126 -22.01 -19.12 -7.64
N GLY A 127 -21.89 -17.79 -7.57
CA GLY A 127 -21.01 -17.11 -6.62
C GLY A 127 -20.68 -15.68 -7.07
N PRO A 128 -20.86 -14.64 -6.22
CA PRO A 128 -20.34 -13.32 -6.55
C PRO A 128 -18.82 -13.43 -6.64
N GLY A 129 -18.29 -13.21 -7.84
CA GLY A 129 -16.86 -13.22 -8.10
C GLY A 129 -16.17 -12.13 -7.30
N TYR A 130 -15.58 -12.51 -6.16
CA TYR A 130 -14.49 -11.76 -5.57
C TYR A 130 -13.24 -12.15 -6.34
N GLY A 131 -12.71 -11.18 -7.08
CA GLY A 131 -11.58 -11.33 -7.96
C GLY A 131 -10.38 -11.91 -7.23
N ARG A 132 -9.87 -12.99 -7.80
CA ARG A 132 -8.54 -13.59 -7.66
C ARG A 132 -7.49 -12.64 -7.06
N GLY A 133 -7.29 -12.73 -5.75
CA GLY A 133 -6.23 -12.05 -5.05
C GLY A 133 -6.37 -12.28 -3.55
N GLU A 134 -5.24 -12.46 -2.88
CA GLU A 134 -5.15 -12.51 -1.42
C GLU A 134 -5.51 -11.13 -0.84
N ALA A 135 -6.79 -10.76 -0.78
CA ALA A 135 -7.19 -9.37 -0.49
C ALA A 135 -6.65 -8.87 0.87
N ILE A 136 -6.56 -9.78 1.84
CA ILE A 136 -5.84 -9.60 3.10
C ILE A 136 -5.15 -10.90 3.50
N VAL A 137 -3.92 -10.80 4.04
CA VAL A 137 -3.14 -11.92 4.53
C VAL A 137 -2.75 -11.68 5.97
N LEU A 138 -3.13 -12.58 6.87
CA LEU A 138 -2.73 -12.56 8.28
C LEU A 138 -1.53 -13.48 8.49
N PHE A 139 -0.58 -13.07 9.32
CA PHE A 139 0.61 -13.84 9.69
C PHE A 139 0.67 -14.02 11.20
N ALA A 140 1.06 -15.22 11.63
CA ALA A 140 0.97 -15.61 13.05
C ALA A 140 2.03 -14.94 13.93
N GLN A 141 3.04 -14.33 13.32
CA GLN A 141 4.13 -13.65 14.00
C GLN A 141 4.28 -12.23 13.44
N ALA A 142 5.04 -11.39 14.14
CA ALA A 142 5.50 -10.11 13.62
C ALA A 142 6.37 -10.29 12.37
N ASN A 143 6.60 -9.20 11.62
CA ASN A 143 7.45 -9.17 10.43
C ASN A 143 7.06 -10.20 9.36
N PHE A 144 5.76 -10.51 9.24
CA PHE A 144 5.20 -11.44 8.26
C PHE A 144 5.72 -12.88 8.40
N GLY A 145 6.07 -13.29 9.62
CA GLY A 145 6.56 -14.62 9.94
C GLY A 145 5.46 -15.64 10.34
N GLY A 146 5.84 -16.91 10.36
CA GLY A 146 5.00 -18.00 10.85
C GLY A 146 3.91 -18.46 9.87
N ARG A 147 2.89 -19.16 10.42
CA ARG A 147 1.72 -19.61 9.64
C ARG A 147 0.99 -18.39 9.07
N ARG A 148 0.50 -18.51 7.83
CA ARG A 148 -0.30 -17.47 7.16
C ARG A 148 -1.74 -17.93 6.92
N ALA A 149 -2.66 -16.98 6.91
CA ALA A 149 -4.04 -17.16 6.49
C ALA A 149 -4.39 -16.10 5.42
N GLU A 150 -4.67 -16.57 4.21
CA GLU A 150 -5.07 -15.75 3.06
C GLU A 150 -6.59 -15.70 3.01
N LEU A 151 -7.16 -14.50 3.13
CA LEU A 151 -8.61 -14.33 3.25
C LEU A 151 -9.12 -13.59 2.00
N PRO A 152 -9.99 -14.22 1.18
CA PRO A 152 -10.50 -13.61 -0.04
C PRO A 152 -11.64 -12.61 0.21
N GLY A 153 -12.10 -12.47 1.46
CA GLY A 153 -13.30 -11.70 1.79
C GLY A 153 -13.57 -11.66 3.29
N ASP A 154 -14.80 -11.29 3.64
CA ASP A 154 -15.26 -11.19 5.03
C ASP A 154 -15.24 -12.56 5.73
N VAL A 155 -14.67 -12.61 6.94
CA VAL A 155 -14.58 -13.81 7.77
C VAL A 155 -15.13 -13.51 9.16
N ARG A 156 -16.25 -14.15 9.50
CA ARG A 156 -16.92 -13.97 10.80
C ARG A 156 -16.21 -14.68 11.96
N LYS A 157 -15.47 -15.75 11.67
CA LYS A 157 -14.74 -16.55 12.67
C LYS A 157 -13.42 -17.03 12.07
N LEU A 158 -12.29 -16.64 12.65
CA LEU A 158 -10.99 -17.10 12.19
C LEU A 158 -10.69 -18.54 12.59
N ASP A 159 -11.49 -19.14 13.47
CA ASP A 159 -11.45 -20.58 13.76
C ASP A 159 -11.63 -21.42 12.49
N ASP A 160 -12.44 -20.95 11.52
CA ASP A 160 -12.66 -21.62 10.23
C ASP A 160 -11.35 -21.77 9.40
N TYR A 161 -10.30 -21.04 9.78
CA TYR A 161 -8.96 -21.05 9.17
C TYR A 161 -7.85 -21.52 10.15
N ASP A 162 -8.23 -22.05 11.33
CA ASP A 162 -7.39 -22.23 12.53
C ASP A 162 -6.47 -21.04 12.82
N PHE A 163 -7.00 -19.82 12.69
CA PHE A 163 -6.24 -18.59 12.83
C PHE A 163 -6.74 -17.66 13.95
N ASN A 164 -7.71 -18.13 14.75
CA ASN A 164 -8.28 -17.37 15.84
C ASN A 164 -7.21 -16.95 16.87
N ASP A 165 -7.17 -15.66 17.20
CA ASP A 165 -6.24 -15.06 18.17
C ASP A 165 -4.76 -15.29 17.87
N ARG A 166 -4.41 -15.46 16.58
CA ARG A 166 -3.03 -15.74 16.15
C ARG A 166 -2.37 -14.60 15.39
N ALA A 167 -3.13 -13.66 14.84
CA ALA A 167 -2.56 -12.64 13.96
C ALA A 167 -1.59 -11.73 14.72
N GLY A 168 -0.33 -11.70 14.29
CA GLY A 168 0.72 -10.80 14.79
C GLY A 168 1.17 -9.75 13.77
N SER A 169 1.00 -10.01 12.48
CA SER A 169 1.19 -9.03 11.41
C SER A 169 0.22 -9.27 10.25
N VAL A 170 0.05 -8.28 9.39
CA VAL A 170 -0.95 -8.32 8.31
C VAL A 170 -0.51 -7.55 7.07
N ILE A 171 -0.82 -8.09 5.91
CA ILE A 171 -0.73 -7.39 4.63
C ILE A 171 -2.15 -7.19 4.12
N VAL A 172 -2.54 -5.94 3.90
CA VAL A 172 -3.80 -5.58 3.25
C VAL A 172 -3.46 -5.22 1.80
N ASN A 173 -3.75 -6.12 0.87
CA ASN A 173 -3.43 -5.92 -0.54
C ASN A 173 -4.45 -5.02 -1.24
N GLU A 174 -5.73 -5.09 -0.84
CA GLU A 174 -6.77 -4.25 -1.42
C GLU A 174 -7.94 -3.95 -0.48
N GLY A 175 -8.47 -2.74 -0.60
CA GLY A 175 -9.62 -2.27 0.17
C GLY A 175 -9.28 -1.89 1.62
N ARG A 176 -10.28 -1.34 2.31
CA ARG A 176 -10.19 -0.98 3.73
C ARG A 176 -10.83 -2.09 4.56
N TRP A 177 -10.13 -2.55 5.59
CA TRP A 177 -10.54 -3.73 6.36
C TRP A 177 -10.70 -3.39 7.83
N GLU A 178 -11.75 -3.93 8.45
CA GLU A 178 -11.96 -3.91 9.89
C GLU A 178 -11.61 -5.29 10.47
N LEU A 179 -10.73 -5.31 11.47
CA LEU A 179 -10.29 -6.51 12.18
C LEU A 179 -10.71 -6.37 13.64
N CYS A 180 -11.39 -7.37 14.20
CA CYS A 180 -12.04 -7.30 15.50
C CYS A 180 -11.59 -8.40 16.47
N GLU A 181 -11.60 -8.08 17.76
CA GLU A 181 -11.17 -8.97 18.85
C GLU A 181 -12.07 -10.19 19.07
N HIS A 182 -13.34 -10.10 18.67
CA HIS A 182 -14.29 -11.20 18.84
C HIS A 182 -14.86 -11.64 17.50
N ALA A 183 -15.40 -12.85 17.48
CA ALA A 183 -16.17 -13.36 16.36
C ALA A 183 -17.34 -12.43 16.00
N ASN A 184 -17.81 -12.52 14.77
CA ASN A 184 -18.93 -11.74 14.22
C ASN A 184 -18.72 -10.22 14.32
N TYR A 185 -17.47 -9.76 14.18
CA TYR A 185 -17.10 -8.34 14.17
C TYR A 185 -17.39 -7.63 15.51
N GLY A 186 -17.30 -8.36 16.61
CA GLY A 186 -17.54 -7.86 17.96
C GLY A 186 -16.25 -7.46 18.70
N GLY A 187 -16.43 -6.81 19.85
CA GLY A 187 -15.31 -6.36 20.69
C GLY A 187 -14.64 -5.10 20.15
N ARG A 188 -13.38 -4.89 20.53
CA ARG A 188 -12.58 -3.79 19.98
C ARG A 188 -12.19 -4.11 18.54
N CYS A 189 -12.26 -3.11 17.66
CA CYS A 189 -11.87 -3.26 16.26
C CYS A 189 -10.83 -2.22 15.87
N ILE A 190 -9.95 -2.60 14.96
CA ILE A 190 -9.05 -1.69 14.25
C ILE A 190 -9.41 -1.69 12.77
N VAL A 191 -9.16 -0.56 12.13
CA VAL A 191 -9.36 -0.43 10.69
C VAL A 191 -8.03 -0.18 10.04
N LEU A 192 -7.72 -1.01 9.04
CA LEU A 192 -6.49 -0.99 8.28
C LEU A 192 -6.81 -0.65 6.83
N ASN A 193 -5.99 0.24 6.27
CA ASN A 193 -6.01 0.58 4.85
C ASN A 193 -5.07 -0.38 4.10
N PRO A 194 -5.04 -0.35 2.76
CA PRO A 194 -4.03 -1.09 2.01
C PRO A 194 -2.61 -0.75 2.50
N GLY A 195 -1.78 -1.77 2.67
CA GLY A 195 -0.45 -1.60 3.26
C GLY A 195 0.07 -2.83 3.98
N ARG A 196 1.32 -2.74 4.43
CA ARG A 196 2.02 -3.78 5.18
C ARG A 196 2.20 -3.33 6.62
N TYR A 197 1.61 -4.08 7.54
CA TYR A 197 1.65 -3.82 8.98
C TYR A 197 2.40 -4.98 9.65
N ASP A 198 3.67 -4.75 9.95
CA ASP A 198 4.61 -5.73 10.48
C ASP A 198 4.40 -6.07 11.97
N ARG A 199 3.60 -5.27 12.69
CA ARG A 199 3.03 -5.59 14.00
C ARG A 199 1.59 -5.08 14.13
N LEU A 200 0.83 -5.74 15.00
CA LEU A 200 -0.56 -5.37 15.33
C LEU A 200 -0.73 -4.71 16.69
N ASP A 201 0.36 -4.43 17.40
CA ASP A 201 0.38 -3.72 18.69
C ASP A 201 -0.61 -4.30 19.70
N ASP A 202 -1.51 -3.46 20.22
CA ASP A 202 -2.51 -3.85 21.20
C ASP A 202 -3.49 -4.92 20.67
N MET A 203 -3.55 -5.14 19.35
CA MET A 203 -4.38 -6.15 18.68
C MET A 203 -3.60 -7.43 18.33
N ASN A 204 -2.31 -7.50 18.68
CA ASN A 204 -1.47 -8.67 18.46
C ASN A 204 -2.04 -9.91 19.20
N ASN A 205 -2.23 -10.99 18.46
CA ASN A 205 -2.79 -12.26 18.95
C ASN A 205 -4.20 -12.13 19.55
N ARG A 206 -5.02 -11.22 19.00
CA ARG A 206 -6.41 -11.01 19.46
C ARG A 206 -7.44 -11.03 18.35
N ILE A 207 -7.04 -11.04 17.09
CA ILE A 207 -8.00 -10.94 15.99
C ILE A 207 -8.79 -12.25 15.87
N SER A 208 -10.11 -12.15 15.90
CA SER A 208 -11.06 -13.26 15.79
C SER A 208 -11.99 -13.15 14.57
N SER A 209 -12.14 -11.96 13.97
CA SER A 209 -12.92 -11.76 12.74
C SER A 209 -12.43 -10.57 11.91
N VAL A 210 -12.68 -10.61 10.60
CA VAL A 210 -12.29 -9.54 9.66
C VAL A 210 -13.38 -9.26 8.62
N ARG A 211 -13.59 -8.01 8.22
CA ARG A 211 -14.49 -7.66 7.11
C ARG A 211 -13.99 -6.47 6.31
N ARG A 212 -14.34 -6.45 5.03
CA ARG A 212 -14.08 -5.31 4.15
C ARG A 212 -15.13 -4.23 4.38
N LEU A 213 -14.67 -3.00 4.58
CA LEU A 213 -15.52 -1.82 4.62
C LEU A 213 -15.76 -1.32 3.19
N ARG A 214 -17.02 -1.06 2.86
CA ARG A 214 -17.47 -0.52 1.56
C ARG A 214 -17.69 0.97 1.65
#